data_AF-A0A7W2N446-F1
#
_entry.id   AF-A0A7W2N446-F1
#
_cell.length_a   1.000
_cell.length_b   1.000
_cell.length_c   1.000
_cell.angle_alpha   90.00
_cell.angle_beta   90.00
_cell.angle_gamma   90.00
#
_symmetry.space_group_name_H-M   'P 1'
#
loop_
_entity.id
_entity.type
_entity.pdbx_description
1 polymer ?
#
loop_
_entity_poly.entity_id
_entity_poly.type
_entity_poly.pdbx_seq_one_letter_code
_entity_poly.pdbx_strand_id
1 'polypeptide(L)'
;MPDNPIKVPVIGRLSRNLALLNPGAIVTLDMTTPSGQRGKFRSVFIGYMPKKYVLVQYPDSSKLGSFAQYVTQGIGVTVRGLIEGHEGAVVAFISNIRQTIQIPSRIIVLDFPREVLLQNLRSSMRIETYIKAKVKVKGDYWASVISDISVSGCQIMITNGEKLILTEDKPVEIIIEAFQDLKNLKLNAEICNTKTQVDGVMLGVKFDDSSKVEVNKLLQQAVILPH
;
A
#
# COMPACT_ATOMS: atom_id res chain seq x y z
N MET A 1 16.97 6.88 6.59
CA MET A 1 16.60 8.23 6.10
C MET A 1 15.46 8.05 5.13
N PRO A 2 14.37 8.83 5.18
CA PRO A 2 13.34 8.72 4.16
C PRO A 2 13.91 9.22 2.84
N ASP A 3 13.93 8.35 1.83
CA ASP A 3 14.41 8.71 0.50
C ASP A 3 13.60 9.87 -0.06
N ASN A 4 14.31 10.89 -0.53
CA ASN A 4 13.72 12.08 -1.11
C ASN A 4 12.93 11.66 -2.38
N PRO A 5 11.72 12.20 -2.62
CA PRO A 5 10.94 11.85 -3.79
C PRO A 5 11.76 12.10 -5.07
N ILE A 6 11.97 11.05 -5.87
CA ILE A 6 12.72 11.17 -7.12
C ILE A 6 11.83 11.97 -8.09
N LYS A 7 12.19 13.23 -8.35
CA LYS A 7 11.58 14.05 -9.40
C LYS A 7 12.17 13.62 -10.75
N VAL A 8 11.34 13.12 -11.66
CA VAL A 8 11.81 12.51 -12.92
C VAL A 8 11.17 13.17 -14.13
N PRO A 9 11.93 13.93 -14.94
CA PRO A 9 11.49 14.33 -16.27
C PRO A 9 12.25 13.55 -17.35
N VAL A 10 11.64 12.47 -17.88
CA VAL A 10 11.91 11.93 -19.22
C VAL A 10 10.64 11.20 -19.69
N ILE A 11 10.02 11.66 -20.78
CA ILE A 11 8.69 11.27 -21.28
C ILE A 11 8.50 9.74 -21.46
N GLY A 12 9.57 9.01 -21.81
CA GLY A 12 9.55 7.54 -21.91
C GLY A 12 9.39 6.82 -20.56
N ARG A 13 9.91 7.39 -19.47
CA ARG A 13 9.74 6.85 -18.10
C ARG A 13 8.45 7.29 -17.44
N LEU A 14 7.82 8.39 -17.88
CA LEU A 14 6.51 8.81 -17.39
C LEU A 14 5.42 7.77 -17.66
N SER A 15 5.38 7.29 -18.91
CA SER A 15 4.43 6.24 -19.30
C SER A 15 4.71 4.93 -18.55
N ARG A 16 5.98 4.65 -18.24
CA ARG A 16 6.39 3.48 -17.44
C ARG A 16 5.93 3.58 -15.98
N ASN A 17 6.01 4.75 -15.35
CA ASN A 17 5.59 4.93 -13.96
C ASN A 17 4.06 4.99 -13.83
N LEU A 18 3.36 5.62 -14.79
CA LEU A 18 1.89 5.54 -14.87
C LEU A 18 1.41 4.11 -15.14
N ALA A 19 2.17 3.31 -15.90
CA ALA A 19 1.84 1.90 -16.14
C ALA A 19 1.84 1.05 -14.86
N LEU A 20 2.51 1.50 -13.79
CA LEU A 20 2.47 0.82 -12.50
C LEU A 20 1.13 1.00 -11.78
N LEU A 21 0.34 2.00 -12.17
CA LEU A 21 -1.01 2.20 -11.67
C LEU A 21 -1.98 1.39 -12.52
N ASN A 22 -2.40 0.24 -12.00
CA ASN A 22 -3.29 -0.67 -12.72
C ASN A 22 -4.72 -0.12 -12.84
N PRO A 23 -5.42 -0.35 -13.97
CA PRO A 23 -6.86 -0.13 -14.04
C PRO A 23 -7.60 -0.78 -12.87
N GLY A 24 -8.58 -0.07 -12.30
CA GLY A 24 -9.28 -0.48 -11.09
C GLY A 24 -8.60 -0.10 -9.78
N ALA A 25 -7.35 0.39 -9.82
CA ALA A 25 -6.65 0.83 -8.60
C ALA A 25 -7.38 2.00 -7.93
N ILE A 26 -7.43 1.95 -6.60
CA ILE A 26 -7.99 3.03 -5.79
C ILE A 26 -7.02 4.21 -5.81
N VAL A 27 -7.55 5.39 -6.14
CA VAL A 27 -6.81 6.65 -6.13
C VAL A 27 -7.48 7.66 -5.24
N THR A 28 -6.69 8.61 -4.74
CA THR A 28 -7.18 9.80 -4.05
C THR A 28 -6.97 11.00 -4.97
N LEU A 29 -8.03 11.78 -5.17
CA LEU A 29 -8.01 13.06 -5.87
C LEU A 29 -7.94 14.18 -4.84
N ASP A 30 -6.81 14.90 -4.79
CA ASP A 30 -6.63 16.10 -3.97
C ASP A 30 -6.86 17.33 -4.86
N MET A 31 -7.91 18.09 -4.57
CA MET A 31 -8.33 19.25 -5.33
C MET A 31 -8.38 20.47 -4.42
N THR A 32 -8.06 21.64 -4.97
CA THR A 32 -8.20 22.92 -4.27
C THR A 32 -9.19 23.78 -5.04
N THR A 33 -10.22 24.26 -4.35
CA THR A 33 -11.16 25.24 -4.90
C THR A 33 -10.48 26.60 -5.14
N PRO A 34 -11.07 27.49 -5.94
CA PRO A 34 -10.55 28.85 -6.12
C PRO A 34 -10.43 29.66 -4.83
N SER A 35 -11.27 29.38 -3.82
CA SER A 35 -11.21 30.02 -2.50
C SER A 35 -10.14 29.41 -1.57
N GLY A 36 -9.37 28.43 -2.05
CA GLY A 36 -8.29 27.79 -1.30
C GLY A 36 -8.74 26.59 -0.45
N GLN A 37 -10.03 26.27 -0.41
CA GLN A 37 -10.53 25.08 0.28
C GLN A 37 -10.00 23.81 -0.39
N ARG A 38 -9.41 22.90 0.38
CA ARG A 38 -8.88 21.61 -0.10
C ARG A 38 -9.89 20.49 0.13
N GLY A 39 -10.00 19.59 -0.83
CA GLY A 39 -10.86 18.41 -0.76
C GLY A 39 -10.12 17.17 -1.24
N LYS A 40 -10.25 16.07 -0.49
CA LYS A 40 -9.66 14.76 -0.81
C LYS A 40 -10.76 13.75 -1.04
N PHE A 41 -10.78 13.14 -2.22
CA PHE A 41 -11.85 12.25 -2.61
C PHE A 41 -11.31 10.93 -3.13
N ARG A 42 -11.85 9.83 -2.62
CA ARG A 42 -11.56 8.48 -3.12
C ARG A 42 -12.22 8.29 -4.48
N SER A 43 -11.48 7.71 -5.41
CA SER A 43 -11.88 7.43 -6.79
C SER A 43 -11.20 6.15 -7.27
N VAL A 44 -11.47 5.76 -8.51
CA VAL A 44 -10.91 4.59 -9.18
C VAL A 44 -10.18 5.05 -10.43
N PHE A 45 -8.95 4.57 -10.61
CA PHE A 45 -8.20 4.75 -11.85
C PHE A 45 -8.81 3.87 -12.94
N ILE A 46 -9.14 4.47 -14.08
CA ILE A 46 -9.72 3.73 -15.21
C ILE A 46 -8.63 3.34 -16.20
N GLY A 47 -7.71 4.27 -16.50
CA GLY A 47 -6.63 4.04 -17.45
C GLY A 47 -6.11 5.34 -18.05
N TYR A 48 -5.29 5.22 -19.09
CA TYR A 48 -4.73 6.38 -19.77
C TYR A 48 -4.45 6.08 -21.24
N MET A 49 -4.43 7.14 -22.03
CA MET A 49 -3.90 7.13 -23.38
C MET A 49 -2.62 7.96 -23.39
N PRO A 50 -1.44 7.36 -23.63
CA PRO A 50 -0.17 8.06 -23.57
C PRO A 50 -0.19 9.37 -24.36
N LYS A 51 0.30 10.45 -23.75
CA LYS A 51 0.36 11.80 -24.34
C LYS A 51 -1.00 12.44 -24.67
N LYS A 52 -2.13 11.79 -24.36
CA LYS A 52 -3.47 12.33 -24.64
C LYS A 52 -4.22 12.69 -23.37
N TYR A 53 -4.48 11.72 -22.50
CA TYR A 53 -5.29 11.93 -21.29
C TYR A 53 -5.14 10.78 -20.30
N VAL A 54 -5.55 11.03 -19.07
CA VAL A 54 -5.78 10.04 -18.01
C VAL A 54 -7.26 10.03 -17.65
N LEU A 55 -7.82 8.86 -17.37
CA LEU A 55 -9.21 8.67 -16.97
C LEU A 55 -9.28 8.18 -15.52
N VAL A 56 -10.09 8.88 -14.72
CA VAL A 56 -10.46 8.45 -13.37
C VAL A 56 -11.96 8.52 -13.19
N GLN A 57 -12.52 7.64 -12.36
CA GLN A 57 -13.94 7.67 -12.05
C GLN A 57 -14.28 8.97 -11.30
N TYR A 58 -15.43 9.55 -11.60
CA TYR A 58 -15.90 10.68 -10.80
C TYR A 58 -16.17 10.18 -9.36
N PRO A 59 -15.68 10.86 -8.31
CA PRO A 59 -15.90 10.42 -6.94
C PRO A 59 -17.38 10.33 -6.59
N ASP A 60 -17.72 9.54 -5.59
CA ASP A 60 -19.10 9.43 -5.10
C ASP A 60 -19.66 10.83 -4.77
N SER A 61 -20.77 11.18 -5.42
CA SER A 61 -21.38 12.51 -5.28
C SER A 61 -21.86 12.78 -3.85
N SER A 62 -22.24 11.74 -3.10
CA SER A 62 -22.58 11.85 -1.68
C SER A 62 -21.39 12.27 -0.81
N LYS A 63 -20.18 11.93 -1.23
CA LYS A 63 -18.93 12.27 -0.53
C LYS A 63 -18.37 13.64 -0.95
N LEU A 64 -18.69 14.08 -2.17
CA LEU A 64 -18.28 15.39 -2.67
C LEU A 64 -19.07 16.54 -2.03
N GLY A 65 -20.37 16.37 -1.80
CA GLY A 65 -21.23 17.43 -1.29
C GLY A 65 -21.14 18.71 -2.15
N SER A 66 -20.99 19.87 -1.50
CA SER A 66 -20.83 21.15 -2.20
C SER A 66 -19.55 21.25 -3.02
N PHE A 67 -18.58 20.36 -2.84
CA PHE A 67 -17.35 20.37 -3.63
C PHE A 67 -17.59 19.99 -5.10
N ALA A 68 -18.67 19.26 -5.39
CA ALA A 68 -18.99 18.77 -6.75
C ALA A 68 -19.03 19.90 -7.79
N GLN A 69 -19.45 21.11 -7.39
CA GLN A 69 -19.52 22.29 -8.27
C GLN A 69 -18.14 22.80 -8.73
N TYR A 70 -17.07 22.40 -8.04
CA TYR A 70 -15.69 22.75 -8.37
C TYR A 70 -14.97 21.65 -9.15
N VAL A 71 -15.65 20.55 -9.50
CA VAL A 71 -15.08 19.50 -10.36
C VAL A 71 -15.36 19.86 -11.83
N THR A 72 -14.74 20.96 -12.27
CA THR A 72 -14.96 21.58 -13.59
C THR A 72 -13.65 21.71 -14.36
N GLN A 73 -13.76 22.02 -15.66
CA GLN A 73 -12.60 22.16 -16.54
C GLN A 73 -11.59 23.18 -16.01
N GLY A 74 -10.30 22.86 -16.14
CA GLY A 74 -9.16 23.70 -15.75
C GLY A 74 -8.72 23.52 -14.30
N ILE A 75 -9.55 22.94 -13.43
CA ILE A 75 -9.21 22.75 -12.02
C ILE A 75 -8.05 21.76 -11.89
N GLY A 76 -7.04 22.17 -11.13
CA GLY A 76 -5.88 21.35 -10.82
C GLY A 76 -6.25 20.23 -9.85
N VAL A 77 -5.79 19.02 -10.16
CA VAL A 77 -5.95 17.83 -9.33
C VAL A 77 -4.61 17.15 -9.13
N THR A 78 -4.33 16.77 -7.89
CA THR A 78 -3.25 15.82 -7.59
C THR A 78 -3.87 14.45 -7.45
N VAL A 79 -3.47 13.53 -8.32
CA VAL A 79 -3.89 12.13 -8.24
C VAL A 79 -2.82 11.36 -7.48
N ARG A 80 -3.23 10.58 -6.47
CA ARG A 80 -2.37 9.69 -5.69
C ARG A 80 -2.93 8.28 -5.71
N GLY A 81 -2.21 7.34 -6.32
CA GLY A 81 -2.54 5.92 -6.31
C GLY A 81 -1.58 5.15 -5.40
N LEU A 82 -2.13 4.19 -4.66
CA LEU A 82 -1.34 3.20 -3.95
C LEU A 82 -1.11 2.01 -4.87
N ILE A 83 0.16 1.66 -5.08
CA ILE A 83 0.54 0.40 -5.71
C ILE A 83 0.68 -0.63 -4.59
N GLU A 84 -0.24 -1.58 -4.55
CA GLU A 84 -0.16 -2.76 -3.70
C GLU A 84 0.75 -3.81 -4.35
N GLY A 85 1.52 -4.56 -3.56
CA GLY A 85 2.53 -5.52 -4.03
C GLY A 85 3.83 -5.45 -3.23
N HIS A 86 4.92 -6.08 -3.73
CA HIS A 86 6.20 -6.25 -3.02
C HIS A 86 6.86 -4.93 -2.56
N GLU A 87 6.89 -3.91 -3.43
CA GLU A 87 7.56 -2.65 -3.11
C GLU A 87 6.69 -1.67 -2.32
N GLY A 88 5.36 -1.73 -2.46
CA GLY A 88 4.44 -0.81 -1.79
C GLY A 88 4.79 0.65 -2.06
N ALA A 89 4.35 1.20 -3.19
CA ALA A 89 4.73 2.54 -3.63
C ALA A 89 3.50 3.44 -3.81
N VAL A 90 3.70 4.75 -3.68
CA VAL A 90 2.72 5.75 -4.09
C VAL A 90 3.14 6.34 -5.41
N VAL A 91 2.23 6.27 -6.39
CA VAL A 91 2.33 7.05 -7.62
C VAL A 91 1.52 8.32 -7.42
N ALA A 92 2.16 9.47 -7.61
CA ALA A 92 1.51 10.77 -7.55
C ALA A 92 1.81 11.57 -8.81
N PHE A 93 0.80 12.24 -9.36
CA PHE A 93 0.98 13.20 -10.44
C PHE A 93 0.00 14.36 -10.30
N ILE A 94 0.38 15.51 -10.85
CA ILE A 94 -0.46 16.69 -10.93
C ILE A 94 -0.97 16.79 -12.36
N SER A 95 -2.27 17.06 -12.52
CA SER A 95 -2.91 17.30 -13.80
C SER A 95 -4.05 18.31 -13.65
N ASN A 96 -4.68 18.68 -14.75
CA ASN A 96 -5.86 19.52 -14.79
C ASN A 96 -7.04 18.71 -15.32
N ILE A 97 -8.24 19.03 -14.84
CA ILE A 97 -9.47 18.48 -15.40
C ILE A 97 -9.66 19.05 -16.81
N ARG A 98 -9.60 18.17 -17.80
CA ARG A 98 -9.89 18.53 -19.19
C ARG A 98 -11.39 18.62 -19.43
N GLN A 99 -12.15 17.63 -18.94
CA GLN A 99 -13.62 17.60 -19.00
C GLN A 99 -14.17 16.49 -18.09
N THR A 100 -15.49 16.47 -17.91
CA THR A 100 -16.20 15.34 -17.29
C THR A 100 -17.16 14.70 -18.30
N ILE A 101 -17.29 13.38 -18.25
CA ILE A 101 -18.19 12.59 -19.10
C ILE A 101 -19.26 11.98 -18.19
N GLN A 102 -20.52 11.92 -18.62
CA GLN A 102 -21.64 11.42 -17.79
C GLN A 102 -22.08 10.00 -18.13
N ILE A 103 -21.94 9.58 -19.39
CA ILE A 103 -22.43 8.30 -19.93
C ILE A 103 -21.23 7.53 -20.52
N PRO A 104 -21.10 6.21 -20.28
CA PRO A 104 -22.01 5.32 -19.54
C PRO A 104 -21.92 5.46 -18.00
N SER A 105 -20.95 6.22 -17.50
CA SER A 105 -20.81 6.56 -16.09
C SER A 105 -20.07 7.89 -15.94
N ARG A 106 -20.14 8.52 -14.76
CA ARG A 106 -19.40 9.76 -14.49
C ARG A 106 -17.89 9.50 -14.44
N ILE A 107 -17.16 10.12 -15.35
CA ILE A 107 -15.70 10.02 -15.51
C ILE A 107 -15.11 11.42 -15.55
N ILE A 108 -13.92 11.59 -14.97
CA ILE A 108 -13.11 12.79 -15.10
C ILE A 108 -11.98 12.49 -16.09
N VAL A 109 -11.92 13.26 -17.17
CA VAL A 109 -10.83 13.25 -18.13
C VAL A 109 -9.81 14.27 -17.66
N LEU A 110 -8.60 13.81 -17.38
CA LEU A 110 -7.47 14.64 -16.98
C LEU A 110 -6.51 14.81 -18.16
N ASP A 111 -5.84 15.95 -18.21
CA ASP A 111 -4.70 16.11 -19.12
C ASP A 111 -3.62 15.06 -18.82
N PHE A 112 -2.85 14.69 -19.84
CA PHE A 112 -1.72 13.79 -19.61
C PHE A 112 -0.67 14.52 -18.75
N PRO A 113 -0.26 13.98 -17.59
CA PRO A 113 0.63 14.69 -16.69
C PRO A 113 2.00 14.88 -17.32
N ARG A 114 2.68 15.96 -16.94
CA ARG A 114 4.05 16.25 -17.38
C ARG A 114 5.11 15.52 -16.56
N GLU A 115 4.77 15.21 -15.30
CA GLU A 115 5.65 14.54 -14.34
C GLU A 115 4.85 13.54 -13.50
N VAL A 116 5.50 12.43 -13.16
CA VAL A 116 4.96 11.39 -12.28
C VAL A 116 6.00 11.12 -11.20
N LEU A 117 5.61 11.35 -9.95
CA LEU A 117 6.38 11.02 -8.77
C LEU A 117 6.07 9.58 -8.35
N LEU A 118 7.14 8.81 -8.15
CA LEU A 118 7.09 7.51 -7.51
C LEU A 118 7.79 7.63 -6.16
N GLN A 119 7.08 7.30 -5.09
CA GLN A 119 7.62 7.28 -3.74
C GLN A 119 7.43 5.88 -3.15
N ASN A 120 8.53 5.20 -2.86
CA ASN A 120 8.49 3.94 -2.13
C ASN A 120 8.02 4.22 -0.69
N LEU A 121 6.97 3.54 -0.25
CA LEU A 121 6.50 3.65 1.13
C LEU A 121 7.33 2.77 2.06
N ARG A 122 7.95 1.72 1.52
CA ARG A 122 8.75 0.77 2.29
C ARG A 122 10.22 1.08 2.12
N SER A 123 10.94 1.01 3.24
CA SER A 123 12.41 1.07 3.27
C SER A 123 13.07 -0.22 2.78
N SER A 124 12.31 -1.30 2.62
CA SER A 124 12.80 -2.60 2.15
C SER A 124 11.70 -3.38 1.42
N MET A 125 12.12 -4.20 0.45
CA MET A 125 11.25 -5.10 -0.29
C MET A 125 10.69 -6.19 0.63
N ARG A 126 9.41 -6.54 0.44
CA ARG A 126 8.76 -7.67 1.11
C ARG A 126 8.64 -8.86 0.17
N ILE A 127 8.98 -10.04 0.66
CA ILE A 127 8.83 -11.31 -0.03
C ILE A 127 7.55 -11.95 0.47
N GLU A 128 6.68 -12.38 -0.45
CA GLU A 128 5.50 -13.18 -0.11
C GLU A 128 5.94 -14.57 0.34
N THR A 129 5.34 -15.08 1.40
CA THR A 129 5.73 -16.35 2.01
C THR A 129 4.52 -17.07 2.60
N TYR A 130 4.71 -18.34 2.96
CA TYR A 130 3.72 -19.11 3.69
C TYR A 130 4.41 -19.92 4.81
N ILE A 131 5.02 -19.20 5.77
CA ILE A 131 5.81 -19.83 6.84
C ILE A 131 4.93 -20.06 8.05
N LYS A 132 4.74 -21.33 8.43
CA LYS A 132 4.02 -21.67 9.67
C LYS A 132 4.80 -21.18 10.88
N ALA A 133 4.10 -20.51 11.78
CA ALA A 133 4.67 -19.96 13.01
C ALA A 133 3.68 -20.10 14.17
N LYS A 134 4.18 -19.85 15.38
CA LYS A 134 3.38 -19.57 16.57
C LYS A 134 3.70 -18.16 17.03
N VAL A 135 2.69 -17.37 17.35
CA VAL A 135 2.86 -16.04 17.93
C VAL A 135 2.47 -16.09 19.40
N LYS A 136 3.34 -15.55 20.25
CA LYS A 136 3.06 -15.33 21.66
C LYS A 136 2.66 -13.87 21.88
N VAL A 137 1.44 -13.64 22.34
CA VAL A 137 0.93 -12.31 22.70
C VAL A 137 0.40 -12.37 24.13
N LYS A 138 0.92 -11.52 25.03
CA LYS A 138 0.50 -11.45 26.44
C LYS A 138 0.51 -12.81 27.19
N GLY A 139 1.37 -13.73 26.79
CA GLY A 139 1.50 -15.05 27.41
C GLY A 139 0.71 -16.16 26.71
N ASP A 140 -0.26 -15.81 25.85
CA ASP A 140 -1.03 -16.77 25.06
C ASP A 140 -0.34 -17.08 23.74
N TYR A 141 -0.42 -18.35 23.30
CA TYR A 141 0.13 -18.82 22.04
C TYR A 141 -0.96 -19.00 20.99
N TRP A 142 -0.67 -18.51 19.78
CA TRP A 142 -1.58 -18.54 18.65
C TRP A 142 -0.89 -19.21 17.47
N ALA A 143 -1.54 -20.17 16.83
CA ALA A 143 -1.07 -20.69 15.55
C ALA A 143 -1.21 -19.61 14.48
N SER A 144 -0.19 -19.46 13.64
CA SER A 144 -0.13 -18.36 12.69
C SER A 144 0.64 -18.71 11.42
N VAL A 145 0.50 -17.88 10.39
CA VAL A 145 1.28 -17.95 9.15
C VAL A 145 1.92 -16.59 8.90
N ILE A 146 3.21 -16.57 8.61
CA ILE A 146 3.88 -15.38 8.07
C ILE A 146 3.55 -15.31 6.58
N SER A 147 2.78 -14.31 6.16
CA SER A 147 2.30 -14.14 4.78
C SER A 147 3.23 -13.27 3.94
N ASP A 148 3.94 -12.33 4.56
CA ASP A 148 5.02 -11.58 3.93
C ASP A 148 6.14 -11.32 4.94
N ILE A 149 7.38 -11.13 4.47
CA ILE A 149 8.53 -10.79 5.30
C ILE A 149 9.50 -9.84 4.59
N SER A 150 10.08 -8.90 5.33
CA SER A 150 11.25 -8.10 4.94
C SER A 150 12.32 -8.11 6.03
N VAL A 151 13.44 -7.43 5.79
CA VAL A 151 14.51 -7.25 6.78
C VAL A 151 14.07 -6.53 8.06
N SER A 152 12.95 -5.78 8.02
CA SER A 152 12.51 -4.93 9.13
C SER A 152 11.21 -5.39 9.79
N GLY A 153 10.47 -6.31 9.19
CA GLY A 153 9.18 -6.74 9.73
C GLY A 153 8.51 -7.80 8.88
N CYS A 154 7.34 -8.24 9.29
CA CYS A 154 6.54 -9.22 8.56
C CYS A 154 5.04 -8.99 8.77
N GLN A 155 4.23 -9.65 7.96
CA GLN A 155 2.80 -9.78 8.17
C GLN A 155 2.47 -11.18 8.67
N ILE A 156 1.65 -11.25 9.72
CA ILE A 156 1.25 -12.49 10.38
C ILE A 156 -0.26 -12.63 10.30
N MET A 157 -0.72 -13.78 9.79
CA MET A 157 -2.11 -14.16 9.74
C MET A 157 -2.42 -15.14 10.87
N ILE A 158 -3.44 -14.83 11.67
CA ILE A 158 -3.90 -15.65 12.80
C ILE A 158 -5.37 -15.95 12.60
N THR A 159 -5.72 -17.23 12.48
CA THR A 159 -7.12 -17.66 12.44
C THR A 159 -7.73 -17.64 13.84
N ASN A 160 -9.01 -17.29 13.96
CA ASN A 160 -9.73 -17.14 15.24
C ASN A 160 -9.06 -16.15 16.22
N GLY A 161 -8.24 -15.22 15.70
CA GLY A 161 -7.47 -14.25 16.48
C GLY A 161 -8.22 -12.98 16.86
N GLU A 162 -9.56 -12.95 16.80
CA GLU A 162 -10.38 -11.75 17.02
C GLU A 162 -10.12 -11.04 18.36
N LYS A 163 -9.69 -11.81 19.37
CA LYS A 163 -9.30 -11.27 20.69
C LYS A 163 -8.03 -10.40 20.64
N LEU A 164 -7.28 -10.43 19.55
CA LEU A 164 -6.03 -9.69 19.33
C LEU A 164 -6.23 -8.35 18.59
N ILE A 165 -7.47 -7.94 18.31
CA ILE A 165 -7.73 -6.66 17.63
C ILE A 165 -7.28 -5.46 18.48
N LEU A 166 -7.24 -5.60 19.81
CA LEU A 166 -6.89 -4.54 20.78
C LEU A 166 -5.44 -4.61 21.29
N THR A 167 -4.52 -5.16 20.50
CA THR A 167 -3.10 -5.34 20.87
C THR A 167 -2.10 -4.45 20.13
N GLU A 168 -2.52 -3.28 19.65
CA GLU A 168 -1.59 -2.27 19.09
C GLU A 168 -0.45 -1.93 20.08
N ASP A 169 0.76 -1.75 19.52
CA ASP A 169 2.00 -1.39 20.24
C ASP A 169 2.42 -2.36 21.35
N LYS A 170 2.20 -3.66 21.16
CA LYS A 170 2.62 -4.69 22.11
C LYS A 170 3.76 -5.55 21.59
N PRO A 171 4.69 -5.95 22.48
CA PRO A 171 5.73 -6.89 22.11
C PRO A 171 5.10 -8.26 21.82
N VAL A 172 5.62 -8.90 20.79
CA VAL A 172 5.26 -10.25 20.37
C VAL A 172 6.52 -11.06 20.13
N GLU A 173 6.45 -12.34 20.49
CA GLU A 173 7.49 -13.32 20.17
C GLU A 173 6.93 -14.25 19.09
N ILE A 174 7.59 -14.30 17.94
CA ILE A 174 7.25 -15.15 16.81
C ILE A 174 8.18 -16.36 16.87
N ILE A 175 7.60 -17.55 16.85
CA ILE A 175 8.31 -18.83 16.98
C ILE A 175 8.08 -19.64 15.71
N ILE A 176 9.17 -20.01 15.04
CA ILE A 176 9.14 -20.87 13.86
C ILE A 176 9.83 -22.18 14.26
N GLU A 177 9.02 -23.23 14.44
CA GLU A 177 9.52 -24.53 14.92
C GLU A 177 10.43 -25.21 13.90
N ALA A 178 10.02 -25.18 12.63
CA ALA A 178 10.81 -25.68 11.52
C ALA A 178 10.45 -24.93 10.22
N PHE A 179 11.46 -24.47 9.50
CA PHE A 179 11.33 -23.97 8.14
C PHE A 179 12.61 -24.30 7.37
N GLN A 180 12.51 -25.23 6.41
CA GLN A 180 13.67 -25.78 5.71
C GLN A 180 14.71 -26.29 6.73
N ASP A 181 15.97 -25.85 6.63
CA ASP A 181 17.06 -26.23 7.54
C ASP A 181 17.05 -25.45 8.88
N LEU A 182 16.18 -24.45 9.02
CA LEU A 182 16.07 -23.64 10.21
C LEU A 182 15.11 -24.30 11.21
N LYS A 183 15.54 -24.41 12.47
CA LYS A 183 14.75 -24.99 13.56
C LYS A 183 14.71 -24.05 14.76
N ASN A 184 13.56 -23.98 15.41
CA ASN A 184 13.34 -23.24 16.66
C ASN A 184 13.80 -21.78 16.62
N LEU A 185 13.48 -21.06 15.54
CA LEU A 185 13.76 -19.63 15.46
C LEU A 185 12.78 -18.86 16.33
N LYS A 186 13.29 -17.83 17.00
CA LYS A 186 12.51 -16.89 17.80
C LYS A 186 12.81 -15.47 17.34
N LEU A 187 11.78 -14.73 16.97
CA LEU A 187 11.87 -13.36 16.49
C LEU A 187 11.03 -12.47 17.40
N ASN A 188 11.66 -11.53 18.08
CA ASN A 188 11.00 -10.48 18.84
C ASN A 188 10.59 -9.35 17.91
N ALA A 189 9.38 -8.85 18.09
CA ALA A 189 8.81 -7.79 17.29
C ALA A 189 7.77 -6.98 18.07
N GLU A 190 7.38 -5.84 17.53
CA GLU A 190 6.29 -5.01 18.02
C GLU A 190 5.17 -4.93 16.97
N ILE A 191 3.91 -5.00 17.41
CA ILE A 191 2.75 -4.84 16.53
C ILE A 191 2.63 -3.36 16.10
N CYS A 192 2.73 -3.10 14.80
CA CYS A 192 2.57 -1.77 14.21
C CYS A 192 1.18 -1.49 13.63
N ASN A 193 0.44 -2.53 13.24
CA ASN A 193 -0.95 -2.40 12.79
C ASN A 193 -1.70 -3.72 12.90
N THR A 194 -3.03 -3.63 12.97
CA THR A 194 -3.93 -4.77 13.03
C THR A 194 -5.07 -4.58 12.03
N LYS A 195 -5.42 -5.64 11.28
CA LYS A 195 -6.56 -5.63 10.34
C LYS A 195 -7.39 -6.90 10.49
N THR A 196 -8.69 -6.74 10.66
CA THR A 196 -9.63 -7.87 10.72
C THR A 196 -9.77 -8.53 9.34
N GLN A 197 -9.90 -9.85 9.34
CA GLN A 197 -10.29 -10.65 8.18
C GLN A 197 -11.49 -11.54 8.54
N VAL A 198 -12.11 -12.15 7.53
CA VAL A 198 -13.30 -13.00 7.68
C VAL A 198 -13.10 -14.09 8.73
N ASP A 199 -11.91 -14.72 8.75
CA ASP A 199 -11.62 -15.87 9.64
C ASP A 199 -10.55 -15.56 10.72
N GLY A 200 -10.30 -14.28 11.01
CA GLY A 200 -9.33 -13.91 12.04
C GLY A 200 -8.72 -12.53 11.87
N VAL A 201 -7.41 -12.43 12.09
CA VAL A 201 -6.69 -11.16 12.17
C VAL A 201 -5.36 -11.22 11.42
N MET A 202 -5.04 -10.14 10.72
CA MET A 202 -3.69 -9.84 10.24
C MET A 202 -3.00 -8.85 11.18
N LEU A 203 -1.78 -9.18 11.59
CA LEU A 203 -0.89 -8.32 12.34
C LEU A 203 0.28 -7.91 11.46
N GLY A 204 0.51 -6.61 11.30
CA GLY A 204 1.76 -6.08 10.77
C GLY A 204 2.71 -5.84 11.93
N VAL A 205 3.88 -6.47 11.92
CA VAL A 205 4.87 -6.37 13.00
C VAL A 205 6.21 -5.84 12.49
N LYS A 206 6.95 -5.18 13.38
CA LYS A 206 8.32 -4.70 13.13
C LYS A 206 9.29 -5.44 14.04
N PHE A 207 10.34 -6.01 13.47
CA PHE A 207 11.32 -6.77 14.22
C PHE A 207 12.17 -5.86 15.11
N ASP A 208 12.53 -6.40 16.27
CA ASP A 208 13.51 -5.80 17.16
C ASP A 208 14.92 -6.02 16.63
N ASP A 209 15.84 -5.14 17.04
CA ASP A 209 17.25 -5.24 16.70
C ASP A 209 17.87 -6.56 17.16
N SER A 210 17.34 -7.16 18.23
CA SER A 210 17.76 -8.45 18.78
C SER A 210 17.54 -9.63 17.83
N SER A 211 16.62 -9.50 16.87
CA SER A 211 16.23 -10.60 15.96
C SER A 211 16.82 -10.46 14.56
N LYS A 212 17.64 -9.43 14.31
CA LYS A 212 18.20 -9.13 12.98
C LYS A 212 18.97 -10.30 12.36
N VAL A 213 19.73 -11.06 13.14
CA VAL A 213 20.54 -12.18 12.64
C VAL A 213 19.64 -13.32 12.16
N GLU A 214 18.64 -13.66 12.96
CA GLU A 214 17.66 -14.72 12.72
C GLU A 214 16.75 -14.35 11.54
N VAL A 215 16.31 -13.09 11.45
CA VAL A 215 15.53 -12.57 10.32
C VAL A 215 16.31 -12.68 9.02
N ASN A 216 17.59 -12.31 9.01
CA ASN A 216 18.42 -12.41 7.81
C ASN A 216 18.60 -13.87 7.34
N LYS A 217 18.81 -14.81 8.28
CA LYS A 217 18.86 -16.24 7.96
C LYS A 217 17.55 -16.75 7.38
N LEU A 218 16.42 -16.35 7.98
CA LEU A 218 15.08 -16.71 7.51
C LEU A 218 14.81 -16.19 6.10
N LEU A 219 15.17 -14.91 5.85
CA LEU A 219 15.03 -14.30 4.53
C LEU A 219 15.86 -15.01 3.47
N GLN A 220 17.11 -15.38 3.77
CA GLN A 220 17.95 -16.12 2.84
C GLN A 220 17.27 -17.44 2.41
N GLN A 221 16.71 -18.19 3.35
CA GLN A 221 15.99 -19.44 3.04
C GLN A 221 14.66 -19.20 2.30
N ALA A 222 13.94 -18.14 2.65
CA ALA A 222 12.67 -17.79 2.01
C ALA A 222 12.84 -17.39 0.52
N VAL A 223 13.99 -16.81 0.13
CA VAL A 223 14.27 -16.42 -1.26
C VAL A 223 14.64 -17.62 -2.14
N ILE A 224 15.28 -18.65 -1.58
CA ILE A 224 15.86 -19.76 -2.36
C ILE A 224 14.78 -20.66 -2.99
N LEU A 225 13.59 -20.74 -2.40
CA LEU A 225 12.48 -21.56 -2.91
C LEU A 225 11.14 -20.81 -2.69
N PRO A 226 10.67 -20.01 -3.66
CA PRO A 226 9.30 -19.51 -3.63
C PRO A 226 8.35 -20.71 -3.76
N HIS A 227 7.45 -20.86 -2.79
CA HIS A 227 6.36 -21.84 -2.82
C HIS A 227 5.30 -21.43 -3.84
#